data_AF-A0A6I0E1R3-F1
#
_entry.id   AF-A0A6I0E1R3-F1
#
_cell.length_a   1.000
_cell.length_b   1.000
_cell.length_c   1.000
_cell.angle_alpha   90.00
_cell.angle_beta   90.00
_cell.angle_gamma   90.00
#
_symmetry.space_group_name_H-M   'P 1'
#
loop_
_entity.id
_entity.type
_entity.pdbx_description
1 polymer ?
#
loop_
_entity_poly.entity_id
_entity_poly.type
_entity_poly.pdbx_seq_one_letter_code
_entity_poly.pdbx_strand_id
1 'polypeptide(L)'
;MLDTCVNIGRSKRFWTLGWEKKSISGLTFYTHSGGDFGFATRIGYLPEKNISIVVLSNLTKEIKFDDIFSAKFAFVDEITEKIIKILNGEQVTYLPIPKGKPNTSIAGKYKFDETHYASIQIIGDSLLLSTDQKADFTLFDYSYYREISDTSVCYKICKEFAKAILSANFEGFEQYASEQMKAGLFNPKGITKMNGGWKNYTSQSGQFKTFNICNKNENNYSIAFHFEKTEIVMQLSFNGKDLIQGLFFQKVVPKCTVYNVSLIPVGNDEFFVDGYTYGGYNDYRVKFDKNTNALNFKSETEDFTAVKI
;
A
#
# COMPACT_ATOMS: atom_id res chain seq x y z
N MET A 1 -3.54 -25.78 31.92
CA MET A 1 -3.69 -24.50 32.64
C MET A 1 -4.04 -23.44 31.59
N LEU A 2 -4.99 -22.54 31.87
CA LEU A 2 -5.54 -21.46 31.01
C LEU A 2 -6.79 -21.82 30.17
N ASP A 3 -7.95 -21.96 30.81
CA ASP A 3 -9.25 -21.89 30.10
C ASP A 3 -10.16 -20.76 30.59
N THR A 4 -9.65 -19.89 31.45
CA THR A 4 -10.30 -18.61 31.78
C THR A 4 -9.90 -17.56 30.75
N CYS A 5 -10.44 -17.70 29.55
CA CYS A 5 -10.45 -16.61 28.58
C CYS A 5 -11.55 -15.62 28.94
N VAL A 6 -11.18 -14.37 29.20
CA VAL A 6 -12.12 -13.29 29.45
C VAL A 6 -12.36 -12.57 28.12
N ASN A 7 -13.63 -12.49 27.72
CA ASN A 7 -14.04 -11.53 26.73
C ASN A 7 -14.12 -10.16 27.41
N ILE A 8 -13.27 -9.22 26.99
CA ILE A 8 -13.21 -7.87 27.57
C ILE A 8 -14.38 -6.96 27.15
N GLY A 9 -15.39 -7.50 26.43
CA GLY A 9 -16.65 -6.83 26.10
C GLY A 9 -16.53 -5.66 25.13
N ARG A 10 -15.34 -5.43 24.57
CA ARG A 10 -15.00 -4.26 23.73
C ARG A 10 -14.45 -4.64 22.35
N SER A 11 -14.23 -5.93 22.09
CA SER A 11 -13.87 -6.48 20.78
C SER A 11 -14.26 -7.96 20.71
N LYS A 12 -14.18 -8.58 19.52
CA LYS A 12 -14.41 -10.04 19.34
C LYS A 12 -13.24 -10.90 19.85
N ARG A 13 -12.34 -10.34 20.67
CA ARG A 13 -11.09 -10.96 21.11
C ARG A 13 -11.25 -11.64 22.46
N PHE A 14 -10.49 -12.71 22.65
CA PHE A 14 -10.42 -13.46 23.88
C PHE A 14 -9.03 -13.27 24.50
N TRP A 15 -8.99 -12.83 25.76
CA TRP A 15 -7.74 -12.57 26.46
C TRP A 15 -7.62 -13.44 27.70
N THR A 16 -6.38 -13.80 28.04
CA THR A 16 -6.01 -14.37 29.34
C THR A 16 -5.06 -13.39 30.06
N LEU A 17 -4.12 -13.85 30.88
CA LEU A 17 -3.17 -12.99 31.61
C LEU A 17 -2.07 -12.46 30.68
N GLY A 18 -2.39 -11.42 29.91
CA GLY A 18 -1.44 -10.80 28.98
C GLY A 18 -1.20 -11.60 27.70
N TRP A 19 -2.11 -12.50 27.33
CA TRP A 19 -2.07 -13.26 26.07
C TRP A 19 -3.43 -13.25 25.39
N GLU A 20 -3.46 -12.97 24.10
CA GLU A 20 -4.62 -13.10 23.22
C GLU A 20 -4.76 -14.56 22.76
N LYS A 21 -5.96 -15.12 22.82
CA LYS A 21 -6.29 -16.43 22.23
C LYS A 21 -6.88 -16.21 20.84
N LYS A 22 -6.19 -16.72 19.81
CA LYS A 22 -6.65 -16.75 18.41
C LYS A 22 -6.89 -18.18 17.95
N SER A 23 -7.71 -18.34 16.92
CA SER A 23 -7.80 -19.58 16.14
C SER A 23 -7.26 -19.29 14.75
N ILE A 24 -6.21 -20.02 14.34
CA ILE A 24 -5.58 -19.89 13.02
C ILE A 24 -5.46 -21.29 12.47
N SER A 25 -6.01 -21.54 11.26
CA SER A 25 -5.94 -22.87 10.64
C SER A 25 -6.54 -23.98 11.54
N GLY A 26 -7.53 -23.64 12.38
CA GLY A 26 -8.13 -24.57 13.33
C GLY A 26 -7.29 -24.87 14.58
N LEU A 27 -6.09 -24.30 14.72
CA LEU A 27 -5.24 -24.43 15.90
C LEU A 27 -5.44 -23.25 16.86
N THR A 28 -5.41 -23.53 18.16
CA THR A 28 -5.41 -22.50 19.20
C THR A 28 -4.02 -21.87 19.28
N PHE A 29 -3.97 -20.55 19.10
CA PHE A 29 -2.74 -19.78 19.20
C PHE A 29 -2.84 -18.76 20.32
N TYR A 30 -2.09 -18.97 21.41
CA TYR A 30 -1.95 -17.99 22.48
C TYR A 30 -0.81 -17.05 22.12
N THR A 31 -1.07 -15.76 21.98
CA THR A 31 -0.13 -14.82 21.40
C THR A 31 -0.12 -13.45 22.04
N HIS A 32 1.00 -12.75 21.91
CA HIS A 32 1.12 -11.33 22.18
C HIS A 32 1.89 -10.67 21.03
N SER A 33 1.55 -9.43 20.70
CA SER A 33 2.35 -8.59 19.80
C SER A 33 3.01 -7.46 20.56
N GLY A 34 4.07 -6.92 19.97
CA GLY A 34 4.68 -5.69 20.43
C GLY A 34 5.23 -4.94 19.24
N GLY A 35 5.37 -3.64 19.39
CA GLY A 35 6.13 -2.83 18.45
C GLY A 35 6.54 -1.54 19.13
N ASP A 36 7.73 -1.10 18.79
CA ASP A 36 8.32 0.17 19.23
C ASP A 36 9.15 0.72 18.07
N PHE A 37 9.20 2.04 17.90
CA PHE A 37 9.78 2.78 16.77
C PHE A 37 10.68 1.97 15.80
N GLY A 38 10.08 1.40 14.74
CA GLY A 38 10.82 0.65 13.71
C GLY A 38 10.94 -0.86 13.95
N PHE A 39 10.43 -1.38 15.05
CA PHE A 39 10.43 -2.80 15.40
C PHE A 39 9.01 -3.34 15.59
N ALA A 40 8.82 -4.59 15.19
CA ALA A 40 7.60 -5.36 15.39
C ALA A 40 7.94 -6.77 15.89
N THR A 41 7.10 -7.31 16.76
CA THR A 41 7.23 -8.66 17.30
C THR A 41 5.90 -9.37 17.37
N ARG A 42 5.97 -10.69 17.18
CA ARG A 42 4.91 -11.63 17.46
C ARG A 42 5.50 -12.81 18.22
N ILE A 43 4.97 -13.05 19.41
CA ILE A 43 5.27 -14.24 20.21
C ILE A 43 4.01 -15.06 20.40
N GLY A 44 4.13 -16.37 20.43
CA GLY A 44 3.01 -17.21 20.77
C GLY A 44 3.33 -18.68 20.90
N TYR A 45 2.33 -19.41 21.37
CA TYR A 45 2.40 -20.82 21.68
C TYR A 45 1.19 -21.54 21.06
N LEU A 46 1.46 -22.66 20.39
CA LEU A 46 0.50 -23.61 19.85
C LEU A 46 0.48 -24.86 20.76
N PRO A 47 -0.45 -24.96 21.72
CA PRO A 47 -0.51 -26.10 22.64
C PRO A 47 -0.67 -27.45 21.93
N GLU A 48 -1.49 -27.49 20.88
CA GLU A 48 -1.79 -28.71 20.13
C GLU A 48 -0.57 -29.28 19.40
N LYS A 49 0.44 -28.45 19.14
CA LYS A 49 1.71 -28.84 18.49
C LYS A 49 2.89 -28.86 19.47
N ASN A 50 2.71 -28.34 20.69
CA ASN A 50 3.79 -28.06 21.64
C ASN A 50 4.93 -27.22 21.03
N ILE A 51 4.58 -26.16 20.30
CA ILE A 51 5.53 -25.29 19.59
C ILE A 51 5.34 -23.85 20.04
N SER A 52 6.46 -23.17 20.34
CA SER A 52 6.50 -21.72 20.50
C SER A 52 7.01 -21.07 19.21
N ILE A 53 6.38 -19.98 18.79
CA ILE A 53 6.75 -19.19 17.62
C ILE A 53 7.15 -17.80 18.12
N VAL A 54 8.33 -17.34 17.71
CA VAL A 54 8.83 -15.99 17.99
C VAL A 54 9.31 -15.39 16.68
N VAL A 55 8.68 -14.29 16.27
CA VAL A 55 9.07 -13.52 15.08
C VAL A 55 9.44 -12.11 15.54
N LEU A 56 10.65 -11.70 15.20
CA LEU A 56 11.18 -10.36 15.47
C LEU A 56 11.54 -9.70 14.15
N SER A 57 11.18 -8.44 14.00
CA SER A 57 11.50 -7.65 12.81
C SER A 57 11.85 -6.22 13.19
N ASN A 58 12.82 -5.65 12.49
CA ASN A 58 13.13 -4.21 12.48
C ASN A 58 12.53 -3.51 11.23
N LEU A 59 11.49 -4.11 10.66
CA LEU A 59 10.70 -3.54 9.55
C LEU A 59 9.26 -3.35 10.02
N THR A 60 8.82 -2.09 10.04
CA THR A 60 7.43 -1.70 10.33
C THR A 60 6.83 -1.04 9.10
N LYS A 61 6.21 -1.84 8.21
CA LYS A 61 5.68 -1.32 6.94
C LYS A 61 4.30 -0.66 7.07
N GLU A 62 3.41 -1.25 7.87
CA GLU A 62 2.06 -0.74 8.11
C GLU A 62 1.59 -1.18 9.50
N ILE A 63 1.27 -0.20 10.37
CA ILE A 63 0.46 -0.47 11.56
C ILE A 63 -0.99 -0.37 11.10
N LYS A 64 -1.65 -1.51 10.90
CA LYS A 64 -3.10 -1.53 10.69
C LYS A 64 -3.76 -1.69 12.04
N PHE A 65 -4.68 -0.80 12.38
CA PHE A 65 -5.49 -0.97 13.57
C PHE A 65 -6.73 -1.79 13.19
N ASP A 66 -6.79 -3.05 13.63
CA ASP A 66 -8.00 -3.86 13.48
C ASP A 66 -9.12 -3.32 14.41
N ASP A 67 -8.73 -2.68 15.51
CA ASP A 67 -9.55 -1.90 16.43
C ASP A 67 -8.67 -0.92 17.25
N ILE A 68 -9.28 -0.08 18.10
CA ILE A 68 -8.56 0.88 18.95
C ILE A 68 -7.63 0.22 20.00
N PHE A 69 -7.63 -1.11 20.12
CA PHE A 69 -6.88 -1.86 21.14
C PHE A 69 -5.78 -2.75 20.55
N SER A 70 -5.55 -2.70 19.23
CA SER A 70 -4.57 -3.58 18.61
C SER A 70 -3.91 -3.00 17.38
N ALA A 71 -2.58 -3.07 17.39
CA ALA A 71 -1.76 -2.92 16.20
C ALA A 71 -1.60 -4.29 15.54
N LYS A 72 -2.05 -4.41 14.29
CA LYS A 72 -1.63 -5.46 13.37
C LYS A 72 -0.35 -4.98 12.70
N PHE A 73 0.74 -5.67 12.99
CA PHE A 73 2.01 -5.45 12.34
C PHE A 73 2.05 -6.39 11.14
N ALA A 74 1.56 -5.91 10.00
CA ALA A 74 1.18 -6.74 8.86
C ALA A 74 2.20 -7.85 8.54
N PHE A 75 3.50 -7.53 8.59
CA PHE A 75 4.58 -8.45 8.27
C PHE A 75 4.79 -9.59 9.28
N VAL A 76 4.97 -9.28 10.57
CA VAL A 76 5.21 -10.35 11.58
C VAL A 76 3.98 -11.22 11.77
N ASP A 77 2.79 -10.65 11.54
CA ASP A 77 1.52 -11.36 11.62
C ASP A 77 1.35 -12.32 10.45
N GLU A 78 1.64 -11.88 9.22
CA GLU A 78 1.61 -12.71 8.03
C GLU A 78 2.60 -13.88 8.10
N ILE A 79 3.85 -13.62 8.51
CA ILE A 79 4.86 -14.68 8.70
C ILE A 79 4.39 -15.69 9.73
N THR A 80 3.88 -15.21 10.88
CA THR A 80 3.39 -16.09 11.95
C THR A 80 2.25 -16.95 11.46
N GLU A 81 1.26 -16.38 10.76
CA GLU A 81 0.15 -17.12 10.18
C GLU A 81 0.63 -18.17 9.17
N LYS A 82 1.57 -17.84 8.27
CA LYS A 82 2.15 -18.80 7.32
C LYS A 82 2.89 -19.93 8.04
N ILE A 83 3.65 -19.66 9.09
CA ILE A 83 4.32 -20.69 9.90
C ILE A 83 3.27 -21.63 10.51
N ILE A 84 2.21 -21.09 11.12
CA ILE A 84 1.15 -21.91 11.74
C ILE A 84 0.46 -22.81 10.69
N LYS A 85 0.15 -22.26 9.52
CA LYS A 85 -0.42 -23.01 8.38
C LYS A 85 0.50 -24.16 7.94
N ILE A 86 1.80 -23.89 7.76
CA ILE A 86 2.79 -24.93 7.43
C ILE A 86 2.82 -26.03 8.51
N LEU A 87 2.84 -25.64 9.79
CA LEU A 87 2.84 -26.59 10.91
C LEU A 87 1.55 -27.43 10.99
N ASN A 88 0.46 -26.96 10.37
CA ASN A 88 -0.78 -27.69 10.26
C ASN A 88 -0.94 -28.47 8.94
N GLY A 89 0.11 -28.53 8.11
CA GLY A 89 0.07 -29.24 6.83
C GLY A 89 -0.74 -28.51 5.75
N GLU A 90 -1.10 -27.25 5.97
CA GLU A 90 -1.74 -26.43 4.94
C GLU A 90 -0.69 -25.96 3.91
N GLN A 91 -1.10 -25.87 2.65
CA GLN A 91 -0.29 -25.24 1.63
C GLN A 91 -0.29 -23.73 1.81
N VAL A 92 0.90 -23.13 1.83
CA VAL A 92 1.07 -21.69 1.80
C VAL A 92 1.73 -21.27 0.49
N THR A 93 1.46 -20.04 0.05
CA THR A 93 2.16 -19.46 -1.09
C THR A 93 3.60 -19.13 -0.68
N TYR A 94 4.55 -19.81 -1.28
CA TYR A 94 5.98 -19.50 -1.15
C TYR A 94 6.39 -18.41 -2.13
N LEU A 95 7.50 -17.73 -1.80
CA LEU A 95 8.23 -16.95 -2.78
C LEU A 95 8.59 -17.86 -3.96
N PRO A 96 8.44 -17.36 -5.20
CA PRO A 96 8.75 -18.17 -6.36
C PRO A 96 10.25 -18.51 -6.39
N ILE A 97 10.57 -19.76 -6.72
CA ILE A 97 11.96 -20.23 -6.79
C ILE A 97 12.57 -19.71 -8.10
N PRO A 98 13.74 -19.05 -8.06
CA PRO A 98 14.45 -18.63 -9.27
C PRO A 98 14.65 -19.83 -10.21
N LYS A 99 14.24 -19.69 -11.46
CA LYS A 99 14.31 -20.76 -12.46
C LYS A 99 14.55 -20.19 -13.85
N GLY A 100 15.51 -20.80 -14.55
CA GLY A 100 15.85 -20.46 -15.92
C GLY A 100 16.92 -19.38 -16.05
N LYS A 101 17.19 -18.98 -17.29
CA LYS A 101 18.11 -17.90 -17.64
C LYS A 101 17.32 -16.66 -18.08
N PRO A 102 17.92 -15.46 -18.01
CA PRO A 102 17.32 -14.25 -18.59
C PRO A 102 16.82 -14.48 -20.02
N ASN A 103 15.56 -14.18 -20.29
CA ASN A 103 15.08 -14.11 -21.67
C ASN A 103 15.60 -12.82 -22.30
N THR A 104 16.51 -12.90 -23.26
CA THR A 104 17.12 -11.71 -23.88
C THR A 104 16.12 -10.81 -24.62
N SER A 105 15.00 -11.36 -25.09
CA SER A 105 13.97 -10.60 -25.80
C SER A 105 13.22 -9.59 -24.93
N ILE A 106 13.33 -9.69 -23.60
CA ILE A 106 12.74 -8.71 -22.66
C ILE A 106 13.59 -7.44 -22.51
N ALA A 107 14.85 -7.44 -22.98
CA ALA A 107 15.66 -6.24 -22.91
C ALA A 107 15.07 -5.14 -23.82
N GLY A 108 15.03 -3.91 -23.33
CA GLY A 108 14.50 -2.77 -24.08
C GLY A 108 13.86 -1.72 -23.18
N LYS A 109 13.25 -0.71 -23.81
CA LYS A 109 12.53 0.35 -23.12
C LYS A 109 11.05 0.03 -23.08
N TYR A 110 10.42 0.35 -21.97
CA TYR A 110 9.02 0.10 -21.66
C TYR A 110 8.36 1.38 -21.21
N LYS A 111 7.12 1.58 -21.64
CA LYS A 111 6.28 2.72 -21.36
C LYS A 111 5.12 2.28 -20.47
N PHE A 112 4.98 2.87 -19.30
CA PHE A 112 3.82 2.67 -18.44
C PHE A 112 2.67 3.60 -18.83
N ASP A 113 3.00 4.86 -19.15
CA ASP A 113 2.11 5.87 -19.72
C ASP A 113 2.91 6.92 -20.51
N GLU A 114 2.29 8.02 -20.92
CA GLU A 114 2.92 9.08 -21.72
C GLU A 114 4.18 9.73 -21.11
N THR A 115 4.38 9.60 -19.79
CA THR A 115 5.46 10.27 -19.05
C THR A 115 6.35 9.32 -18.25
N HIS A 116 5.89 8.11 -17.95
CA HIS A 116 6.58 7.16 -17.08
C HIS A 116 7.15 5.98 -17.88
N TYR A 117 8.47 5.81 -17.82
CA TYR A 117 9.20 4.81 -18.58
C TYR A 117 10.16 4.00 -17.70
N ALA A 118 10.39 2.75 -18.09
CA ALA A 118 11.46 1.91 -17.57
C ALA A 118 12.31 1.33 -18.68
N SER A 119 13.51 0.87 -18.35
CA SER A 119 14.35 0.08 -19.23
C SER A 119 14.73 -1.22 -18.55
N ILE A 120 14.75 -2.31 -19.32
CA ILE A 120 15.30 -3.58 -18.87
C ILE A 120 16.62 -3.82 -19.57
N GLN A 121 17.64 -4.08 -18.77
CA GLN A 121 18.99 -4.40 -19.22
C GLN A 121 19.40 -5.78 -18.71
N ILE A 122 20.26 -6.44 -19.49
CA ILE A 122 20.89 -7.71 -19.12
C ILE A 122 22.29 -7.39 -18.63
N ILE A 123 22.58 -7.76 -17.38
CA ILE A 123 23.88 -7.56 -16.75
C ILE A 123 24.38 -8.93 -16.30
N GLY A 124 25.30 -9.51 -17.08
CA GLY A 124 25.70 -10.90 -16.90
C GLY A 124 24.50 -11.84 -17.02
N ASP A 125 24.26 -12.64 -15.98
CA ASP A 125 23.11 -13.54 -15.88
C ASP A 125 21.90 -12.92 -15.16
N SER A 126 21.88 -11.59 -14.96
CA SER A 126 20.81 -10.87 -14.26
C SER A 126 20.03 -9.94 -15.19
N LEU A 127 18.74 -9.73 -14.86
CA LEU A 127 17.90 -8.70 -15.48
C LEU A 127 17.71 -7.56 -14.49
N LEU A 128 17.99 -6.34 -14.93
CA LEU A 128 17.80 -5.12 -14.16
C LEU A 128 16.68 -4.30 -14.81
N LEU A 129 15.63 -3.98 -14.06
CA LEU A 129 14.62 -3.00 -14.43
C LEU A 129 14.98 -1.67 -13.77
N SER A 130 15.09 -0.62 -14.59
CA SER A 130 15.41 0.74 -14.15
C SER A 130 14.30 1.70 -14.55
N THR A 131 13.71 2.45 -13.61
CA THR A 131 12.77 3.55 -13.92
C THR A 131 13.51 4.86 -14.18
N ASP A 132 12.90 5.78 -14.92
CA ASP A 132 13.50 7.09 -15.19
C ASP A 132 13.52 7.98 -13.94
N GLN A 133 14.71 8.23 -13.41
CA GLN A 133 14.93 9.12 -12.26
C GLN A 133 14.41 10.54 -12.50
N LYS A 134 14.39 11.02 -13.75
CA LYS A 134 13.91 12.37 -14.06
C LYS A 134 12.40 12.52 -13.93
N ALA A 135 11.66 11.44 -14.15
CA ALA A 135 10.22 11.40 -13.96
C ALA A 135 9.84 11.23 -12.47
N ASP A 136 10.85 11.04 -11.60
CA ASP A 136 10.71 10.96 -10.14
C ASP A 136 9.65 9.93 -9.68
N PHE A 137 9.64 8.78 -10.33
CA PHE A 137 8.81 7.63 -9.97
C PHE A 137 9.63 6.34 -9.93
N THR A 138 9.10 5.35 -9.22
CA THR A 138 9.64 4.00 -9.10
C THR A 138 8.58 2.97 -9.44
N LEU A 139 8.98 1.70 -9.50
CA LEU A 139 8.02 0.61 -9.66
C LEU A 139 7.01 0.56 -8.51
N PHE A 140 7.45 0.89 -7.29
CA PHE A 140 6.70 0.67 -6.05
C PHE A 140 5.69 1.78 -5.72
N ASP A 141 5.80 2.95 -6.35
CA ASP A 141 4.91 4.09 -6.17
C ASP A 141 4.21 4.53 -7.47
N TYR A 142 4.46 3.84 -8.59
CA TYR A 142 3.82 4.12 -9.88
C TYR A 142 2.28 4.19 -9.80
N SER A 143 1.66 3.39 -8.94
CA SER A 143 0.21 3.41 -8.73
C SER A 143 -0.31 4.78 -8.30
N TYR A 144 0.49 5.58 -7.60
CA TYR A 144 0.17 6.96 -7.24
C TYR A 144 0.32 7.91 -8.42
N TYR A 145 1.22 7.64 -9.36
CA TYR A 145 1.48 8.49 -10.53
C TYR A 145 0.50 8.29 -11.69
N ARG A 146 -0.14 7.11 -11.74
CA ARG A 146 -1.07 6.76 -12.81
C ARG A 146 -2.37 7.55 -12.71
N GLU A 147 -2.55 8.55 -13.56
CA GLU A 147 -3.81 9.28 -13.70
C GLU A 147 -4.93 8.38 -14.24
N ILE A 148 -6.11 8.45 -13.64
CA ILE A 148 -7.30 7.76 -14.14
C ILE A 148 -7.90 8.48 -15.35
N SER A 149 -8.50 7.72 -16.26
CA SER A 149 -9.33 8.30 -17.33
C SER A 149 -10.76 8.49 -16.82
N ASP A 150 -11.11 9.72 -16.42
CA ASP A 150 -12.45 10.10 -15.98
C ASP A 150 -12.75 11.56 -16.37
N THR A 151 -14.02 11.84 -16.73
CA THR A 151 -14.49 13.18 -17.14
C THR A 151 -15.72 13.64 -16.35
N SER A 152 -16.13 12.88 -15.34
CA SER A 152 -17.30 13.11 -14.49
C SER A 152 -17.21 14.40 -13.68
N VAL A 153 -18.36 14.83 -13.15
CA VAL A 153 -18.45 15.96 -12.23
C VAL A 153 -17.60 15.72 -10.97
N CYS A 154 -17.70 14.52 -10.37
CA CYS A 154 -16.90 14.14 -9.21
C CYS A 154 -15.39 14.25 -9.46
N TYR A 155 -14.91 13.80 -10.63
CA TYR A 155 -13.51 13.93 -11.02
C TYR A 155 -13.06 15.40 -11.10
N LYS A 156 -13.88 16.28 -11.68
CA LYS A 156 -13.60 17.72 -11.72
C LYS A 156 -13.58 18.33 -10.32
N ILE A 157 -14.51 17.94 -9.45
CA ILE A 157 -14.54 18.38 -8.05
C ILE A 157 -13.26 17.95 -7.32
N CYS A 158 -12.72 16.75 -7.57
CA CYS A 158 -11.45 16.30 -7.00
C CYS A 158 -10.28 17.22 -7.41
N LYS A 159 -10.22 17.64 -8.67
CA LYS A 159 -9.20 18.59 -9.13
C LYS A 159 -9.32 19.96 -8.46
N GLU A 160 -10.54 20.47 -8.32
CA GLU A 160 -10.77 21.73 -7.62
C GLU A 160 -10.46 21.62 -6.13
N PHE A 161 -10.78 20.49 -5.49
CA PHE A 161 -10.39 20.22 -4.09
C PHE A 161 -8.87 20.24 -3.93
N ALA A 162 -8.13 19.57 -4.81
CA ALA A 162 -6.68 19.53 -4.76
C ALA A 162 -6.06 20.94 -4.85
N LYS A 163 -6.59 21.81 -5.72
CA LYS A 163 -6.17 23.22 -5.79
C LYS A 163 -6.53 23.99 -4.52
N ALA A 164 -7.73 23.78 -3.99
CA ALA A 164 -8.22 24.45 -2.79
C ALA A 164 -7.36 24.12 -1.57
N ILE A 165 -7.01 22.84 -1.36
CA ILE A 165 -6.17 22.43 -0.22
C ILE A 165 -4.73 22.94 -0.36
N LEU A 166 -4.17 22.94 -1.57
CA LEU A 166 -2.83 23.45 -1.84
C LEU A 166 -2.72 24.97 -1.63
N SER A 167 -3.75 25.72 -2.01
CA SER A 167 -3.81 27.19 -1.83
C SER A 167 -4.35 27.62 -0.47
N ALA A 168 -4.82 26.68 0.35
CA ALA A 168 -5.57 26.92 1.58
C ALA A 168 -6.85 27.78 1.38
N ASN A 169 -7.38 27.85 0.16
CA ASN A 169 -8.57 28.62 -0.20
C ASN A 169 -9.72 27.70 -0.61
N PHE A 170 -10.78 27.68 0.20
CA PHE A 170 -11.99 26.87 0.00
C PHE A 170 -13.24 27.72 -0.26
N GLU A 171 -13.09 28.96 -0.71
CA GLU A 171 -14.22 29.84 -1.03
C GLU A 171 -15.17 29.18 -2.06
N GLY A 172 -16.46 29.11 -1.72
CA GLY A 172 -17.49 28.50 -2.57
C GLY A 172 -17.42 26.97 -2.66
N PHE A 173 -16.52 26.32 -1.91
CA PHE A 173 -16.37 24.86 -1.97
C PHE A 173 -17.52 24.12 -1.28
N GLU A 174 -18.27 24.80 -0.41
CA GLU A 174 -19.45 24.26 0.25
C GLU A 174 -20.52 23.80 -0.75
N GLN A 175 -20.58 24.38 -1.96
CA GLN A 175 -21.55 23.98 -2.99
C GLN A 175 -21.35 22.53 -3.47
N TYR A 176 -20.14 21.99 -3.35
CA TYR A 176 -19.79 20.63 -3.74
C TYR A 176 -19.99 19.62 -2.60
N ALA A 177 -20.41 20.07 -1.42
CA ALA A 177 -20.50 19.25 -0.23
C ALA A 177 -21.95 18.88 0.12
N SER A 178 -22.13 17.70 0.73
CA SER A 178 -23.39 17.34 1.38
C SER A 178 -23.65 18.24 2.59
N GLU A 179 -24.91 18.35 3.05
CA GLU A 179 -25.25 19.16 4.23
C GLU A 179 -24.43 18.78 5.47
N GLN A 180 -24.17 17.48 5.66
CA GLN A 180 -23.30 17.00 6.73
C GLN A 180 -21.86 17.50 6.57
N MET A 181 -21.31 17.46 5.36
CA MET A 181 -19.95 17.92 5.10
C MET A 181 -19.83 19.44 5.17
N LYS A 182 -20.85 20.20 4.76
CA LYS A 182 -20.94 21.65 4.98
C LYS A 182 -20.90 21.98 6.47
N ALA A 183 -21.78 21.35 7.25
CA ALA A 183 -21.90 21.58 8.68
C ALA A 183 -20.67 21.12 9.48
N GLY A 184 -19.96 20.08 9.02
CA GLY A 184 -18.80 19.52 9.70
C GLY A 184 -17.46 20.11 9.29
N LEU A 185 -17.18 20.12 7.98
CA LEU A 185 -15.85 20.37 7.43
C LEU A 185 -15.75 21.65 6.60
N PHE A 186 -16.71 21.93 5.72
CA PHE A 186 -16.68 23.09 4.82
C PHE A 186 -17.37 24.32 5.43
N ASN A 187 -17.15 24.53 6.73
CA ASN A 187 -17.46 25.77 7.44
C ASN A 187 -16.15 26.41 7.94
N PRO A 188 -16.14 27.68 8.41
CA PRO A 188 -14.90 28.36 8.80
C PRO A 188 -14.04 27.60 9.83
N LYS A 189 -14.67 26.95 10.83
CA LYS A 189 -13.94 26.15 11.84
C LYS A 189 -13.37 24.87 11.23
N GLY A 190 -14.15 24.18 10.40
CA GLY A 190 -13.72 22.95 9.73
C GLY A 190 -12.58 23.20 8.73
N ILE A 191 -12.68 24.26 7.92
CA ILE A 191 -11.63 24.68 6.97
C ILE A 191 -10.35 25.03 7.71
N THR A 192 -10.44 25.77 8.82
CA THR A 192 -9.26 26.09 9.65
C THR A 192 -8.57 24.81 10.16
N LYS A 193 -9.34 23.81 10.62
CA LYS A 193 -8.80 22.52 11.06
C LYS A 193 -8.18 21.74 9.90
N MET A 194 -8.83 21.71 8.74
CA MET A 194 -8.32 21.03 7.55
C MET A 194 -7.00 21.64 7.08
N ASN A 195 -6.91 22.97 6.98
CA ASN A 195 -5.69 23.70 6.64
C ASN A 195 -4.57 23.45 7.67
N GLY A 196 -4.90 23.46 8.97
CA GLY A 196 -3.94 23.13 10.03
C GLY A 196 -3.43 21.70 9.93
N GLY A 197 -4.33 20.73 9.71
CA GLY A 197 -3.98 19.32 9.50
C GLY A 197 -3.09 19.12 8.27
N TRP A 198 -3.48 19.71 7.13
CA TRP A 198 -2.69 19.68 5.90
C TRP A 198 -1.29 20.25 6.09
N LYS A 199 -1.16 21.40 6.76
CA LYS A 199 0.13 22.02 7.07
C LYS A 199 1.00 21.10 7.96
N ASN A 200 0.39 20.42 8.92
CA ASN A 200 1.11 19.47 9.77
C ASN A 200 1.63 18.28 8.95
N TYR A 201 0.78 17.66 8.12
CA TYR A 201 1.18 16.53 7.28
C TYR A 201 2.28 16.88 6.28
N THR A 202 2.24 18.11 5.74
CA THR A 202 3.19 18.57 4.72
C THR A 202 4.45 19.22 5.29
N SER A 203 4.53 19.42 6.61
CA SER A 203 5.64 20.16 7.26
C SER A 203 7.03 19.58 7.01
N GLN A 204 7.13 18.26 6.78
CA GLN A 204 8.39 17.55 6.51
C GLN A 204 8.47 16.97 5.09
N SER A 205 7.46 17.24 4.25
CA SER A 205 7.31 16.64 2.93
C SER A 205 8.25 17.24 1.87
N GLY A 206 8.87 18.38 2.15
CA GLY A 206 9.65 19.14 1.16
C GLY A 206 8.75 19.92 0.20
N GLN A 207 9.27 20.31 -0.95
CA GLN A 207 8.48 21.09 -1.92
C GLN A 207 7.40 20.24 -2.59
N PHE A 208 6.23 20.84 -2.80
CA PHE A 208 5.19 20.28 -3.65
C PHE A 208 5.65 20.26 -5.12
N LYS A 209 5.37 19.15 -5.82
CA LYS A 209 5.72 18.97 -7.24
C LYS A 209 4.48 18.96 -8.12
N THR A 210 3.57 18.01 -7.89
CA THR A 210 2.36 17.84 -8.70
C THR A 210 1.30 17.05 -7.92
N PHE A 211 0.09 16.97 -8.46
CA PHE A 211 -0.96 16.09 -7.99
C PHE A 211 -1.67 15.45 -9.17
N ASN A 212 -2.28 14.29 -8.95
CA ASN A 212 -3.07 13.57 -9.93
C ASN A 212 -4.21 12.80 -9.22
N ILE A 213 -5.20 12.35 -9.99
CA ILE A 213 -6.28 11.49 -9.46
C ILE A 213 -5.92 10.06 -9.86
N CYS A 214 -5.49 9.27 -8.89
CA CYS A 214 -4.78 8.01 -9.15
C CYS A 214 -5.67 6.75 -9.09
N ASN A 215 -6.84 6.86 -8.47
CA ASN A 215 -7.76 5.73 -8.35
C ASN A 215 -9.21 6.18 -8.22
N LYS A 216 -10.13 5.34 -8.73
CA LYS A 216 -11.56 5.42 -8.50
C LYS A 216 -12.10 4.06 -8.11
N ASN A 217 -12.77 3.99 -6.96
CA ASN A 217 -13.50 2.80 -6.52
C ASN A 217 -14.92 3.20 -6.11
N GLU A 218 -15.89 2.76 -6.91
CA GLU A 218 -17.29 3.16 -6.79
C GLU A 218 -17.42 4.70 -6.79
N ASN A 219 -17.89 5.26 -5.68
CA ASN A 219 -18.07 6.70 -5.48
C ASN A 219 -16.89 7.35 -4.76
N ASN A 220 -15.74 6.68 -4.70
CA ASN A 220 -14.55 7.15 -3.99
C ASN A 220 -13.42 7.44 -4.98
N TYR A 221 -12.81 8.61 -4.86
CA TYR A 221 -11.68 9.04 -5.67
C TYR A 221 -10.47 9.25 -4.78
N SER A 222 -9.32 8.74 -5.20
CA SER A 222 -8.05 8.95 -4.51
C SER A 222 -7.23 9.99 -5.26
N ILE A 223 -6.73 10.97 -4.53
CA ILE A 223 -5.88 12.06 -5.02
C ILE A 223 -4.51 11.86 -4.40
N ALA A 224 -3.48 11.71 -5.22
CA ALA A 224 -2.10 11.68 -4.75
C ALA A 224 -1.48 13.07 -4.91
N PHE A 225 -0.80 13.51 -3.86
CA PHE A 225 -0.02 14.74 -3.83
C PHE A 225 1.45 14.36 -3.71
N HIS A 226 2.22 14.76 -4.72
CA HIS A 226 3.63 14.41 -4.86
C HIS A 226 4.50 15.53 -4.31
N PHE A 227 5.29 15.21 -3.29
CA PHE A 227 6.30 16.10 -2.72
C PHE A 227 7.69 15.48 -2.84
N GLU A 228 8.73 16.28 -2.64
CA GLU A 228 10.14 15.82 -2.71
C GLU A 228 10.46 14.64 -1.80
N LYS A 229 9.83 14.56 -0.63
CA LYS A 229 10.18 13.56 0.40
C LYS A 229 9.04 12.61 0.72
N THR A 230 7.83 12.88 0.26
CA THR A 230 6.66 12.07 0.62
C THR A 230 5.59 12.07 -0.46
N GLU A 231 4.88 10.97 -0.58
CA GLU A 231 3.59 10.89 -1.27
C GLU A 231 2.47 10.97 -0.22
N ILE A 232 1.49 11.84 -0.44
CA ILE A 232 0.29 11.94 0.42
C ILE A 232 -0.94 11.58 -0.41
N VAL A 233 -1.69 10.58 0.04
CA VAL A 233 -2.91 10.13 -0.63
C VAL A 233 -4.13 10.49 0.21
N MET A 234 -5.02 11.28 -0.38
CA MET A 234 -6.32 11.61 0.20
C MET A 234 -7.44 10.96 -0.61
N GLN A 235 -8.56 10.68 0.02
CA GLN A 235 -9.75 10.17 -0.63
C GLN A 235 -10.93 11.11 -0.42
N LEU A 236 -11.65 11.39 -1.50
CA LEU A 236 -12.98 11.99 -1.48
C LEU A 236 -14.03 10.94 -1.79
N SER A 237 -15.08 10.91 -0.99
CA SER A 237 -16.25 10.06 -1.21
C SER A 237 -17.44 10.91 -1.61
N PHE A 238 -18.21 10.45 -2.60
CA PHE A 238 -19.37 11.14 -3.14
C PHE A 238 -20.66 10.37 -2.89
N ASN A 239 -21.77 11.09 -2.72
CA ASN A 239 -23.10 10.48 -2.63
C ASN A 239 -23.74 10.33 -4.02
N GLY A 240 -24.95 9.79 -4.09
CA GLY A 240 -25.70 9.62 -5.34
C GLY A 240 -26.14 10.92 -6.04
N LYS A 241 -25.73 12.09 -5.55
CA LYS A 241 -25.97 13.42 -6.15
C LYS A 241 -24.66 14.13 -6.51
N ASP A 242 -23.55 13.39 -6.61
CA ASP A 242 -22.21 13.93 -6.89
C ASP A 242 -21.71 14.95 -5.84
N LEU A 243 -22.26 14.92 -4.61
CA LEU A 243 -21.80 15.77 -3.52
C LEU A 243 -20.83 15.01 -2.62
N ILE A 244 -19.78 15.71 -2.17
CA ILE A 244 -18.81 15.19 -1.21
C ILE A 244 -19.54 14.82 0.08
N GLN A 245 -19.43 13.56 0.47
CA GLN A 245 -19.96 13.01 1.71
C GLN A 245 -18.87 12.48 2.66
N GLY A 246 -17.60 12.47 2.21
CA GLY A 246 -16.48 12.04 3.04
C GLY A 246 -15.15 12.57 2.52
N LEU A 247 -14.22 12.79 3.45
CA LEU A 247 -12.82 13.13 3.20
C LEU A 247 -11.95 12.30 4.14
N PHE A 248 -10.96 11.60 3.59
CA PHE A 248 -10.07 10.72 4.36
C PHE A 248 -8.62 10.94 3.96
N PHE A 249 -7.72 11.05 4.94
CA PHE A 249 -6.28 10.88 4.71
C PHE A 249 -6.01 9.37 4.70
N GLN A 250 -5.63 8.83 3.55
CA GLN A 250 -5.40 7.39 3.42
C GLN A 250 -3.98 7.01 3.80
N LYS A 251 -3.00 7.72 3.24
CA LYS A 251 -1.58 7.38 3.38
C LYS A 251 -0.70 8.62 3.37
N VAL A 252 0.37 8.56 4.15
CA VAL A 252 1.54 9.44 4.04
C VAL A 252 2.73 8.50 3.99
N VAL A 253 3.38 8.41 2.84
CA VAL A 253 4.50 7.48 2.63
C VAL A 253 5.76 8.25 2.26
N PRO A 254 6.94 7.87 2.78
CA PRO A 254 8.20 8.42 2.30
C PRO A 254 8.36 8.17 0.81
N LYS A 255 9.00 9.12 0.12
CA LYS A 255 9.34 9.00 -1.29
C LYS A 255 10.18 7.74 -1.53
N CYS A 256 9.76 6.91 -2.49
CA CYS A 256 10.57 5.76 -2.89
C CYS A 256 11.73 6.25 -3.77
N THR A 257 12.94 5.83 -3.44
CA THR A 257 14.15 6.15 -4.23
C THR A 257 14.78 4.89 -4.84
N VAL A 258 14.01 3.80 -4.93
CA VAL A 258 14.44 2.52 -5.50
C VAL A 258 14.15 2.52 -7.00
N TYR A 259 15.04 3.14 -7.76
CA TYR A 259 14.90 3.25 -9.22
C TYR A 259 15.38 2.01 -9.98
N ASN A 260 16.00 1.06 -9.29
CA ASN A 260 16.59 -0.12 -9.90
C ASN A 260 16.15 -1.36 -9.11
N VAL A 261 15.57 -2.33 -9.80
CA VAL A 261 15.15 -3.59 -9.21
C VAL A 261 15.58 -4.78 -10.06
N SER A 262 15.89 -5.89 -9.40
CA SER A 262 16.20 -7.15 -10.07
C SER A 262 14.92 -7.84 -10.52
N LEU A 263 14.87 -8.24 -11.79
CA LEU A 263 13.85 -9.12 -12.32
C LEU A 263 14.36 -10.56 -12.26
N ILE A 264 13.90 -11.30 -11.26
CA ILE A 264 14.32 -12.68 -11.01
C ILE A 264 13.53 -13.61 -11.95
N PRO A 265 14.16 -14.35 -12.87
CA PRO A 265 13.44 -15.31 -13.70
C PRO A 265 12.86 -16.44 -12.83
N VAL A 266 11.57 -16.73 -12.97
CA VAL A 266 10.88 -17.79 -12.21
C VAL A 266 10.13 -18.77 -13.10
N GLY A 267 10.07 -18.48 -14.41
CA GLY A 267 9.43 -19.32 -15.41
C GLY A 267 9.68 -18.81 -16.83
N ASN A 268 8.98 -19.40 -17.80
CA ASN A 268 9.04 -18.93 -19.18
C ASN A 268 8.28 -17.60 -19.28
N ASP A 269 8.99 -16.53 -19.64
CA ASP A 269 8.43 -15.17 -19.73
C ASP A 269 7.79 -14.70 -18.41
N GLU A 270 8.19 -15.29 -17.28
CA GLU A 270 7.71 -14.97 -15.94
C GLU A 270 8.87 -14.61 -15.02
N PHE A 271 8.71 -13.51 -14.31
CA PHE A 271 9.71 -12.91 -13.45
C PHE A 271 9.10 -12.50 -12.12
N PHE A 272 9.96 -12.26 -11.16
CA PHE A 272 9.61 -11.82 -9.83
C PHE A 272 10.45 -10.62 -9.41
N VAL A 273 9.81 -9.63 -8.80
CA VAL A 273 10.46 -8.56 -8.06
C VAL A 273 10.23 -8.83 -6.59
N ASP A 274 11.32 -9.08 -5.87
CA ASP A 274 11.33 -9.22 -4.42
C ASP A 274 11.34 -7.82 -3.80
N GLY A 275 10.14 -7.25 -3.61
CA GLY A 275 9.96 -5.93 -3.01
C GLY A 275 10.48 -5.87 -1.58
N TYR A 276 10.51 -7.02 -0.90
CA TYR A 276 11.01 -7.13 0.46
C TYR A 276 12.48 -6.71 0.57
N THR A 277 13.33 -7.12 -0.38
CA THR A 277 14.75 -6.70 -0.41
C THR A 277 14.96 -5.20 -0.56
N TYR A 278 13.93 -4.46 -0.98
CA TYR A 278 13.98 -3.02 -1.23
C TYR A 278 13.40 -2.17 -0.09
N GLY A 279 13.42 -2.67 1.14
CA GLY A 279 12.84 -1.96 2.29
C GLY A 279 11.40 -2.38 2.57
N GLY A 280 11.05 -3.60 2.18
CA GLY A 280 9.75 -4.18 2.49
C GLY A 280 8.65 -3.81 1.50
N TYR A 281 8.91 -3.26 0.30
CA TYR A 281 7.87 -2.90 -0.67
C TYR A 281 7.07 -4.11 -1.19
N ASN A 282 6.04 -3.85 -2.00
CA ASN A 282 5.21 -4.92 -2.55
C ASN A 282 6.02 -5.80 -3.50
N ASP A 283 5.83 -7.10 -3.39
CA ASP A 283 6.33 -8.04 -4.39
C ASP A 283 5.50 -7.92 -5.67
N TYR A 284 6.17 -8.09 -6.81
CA TYR A 284 5.49 -8.17 -8.11
C TYR A 284 5.81 -9.49 -8.81
N ARG A 285 4.75 -10.17 -9.24
CA ARG A 285 4.82 -11.18 -10.30
C ARG A 285 4.74 -10.45 -11.63
N VAL A 286 5.72 -10.64 -12.48
CA VAL A 286 5.83 -9.94 -13.77
C VAL A 286 5.75 -10.95 -14.88
N LYS A 287 4.81 -10.76 -15.82
CA LYS A 287 4.66 -11.63 -16.99
C LYS A 287 4.87 -10.86 -18.27
N PHE A 288 5.80 -11.33 -19.10
CA PHE A 288 6.01 -10.79 -20.44
C PHE A 288 5.07 -11.46 -21.44
N ASP A 289 4.22 -10.66 -22.08
CA ASP A 289 3.37 -11.09 -23.18
C ASP A 289 4.01 -10.70 -24.51
N LYS A 290 4.45 -11.72 -25.25
CA LYS A 290 5.10 -11.58 -26.56
C LYS A 290 4.15 -11.08 -27.65
N ASN A 291 2.84 -11.30 -27.53
CA ASN A 291 1.89 -10.88 -28.55
C ASN A 291 1.67 -9.36 -28.52
N THR A 292 1.64 -8.81 -27.31
CA THR A 292 1.44 -7.38 -27.06
C THR A 292 2.75 -6.63 -26.79
N ASN A 293 3.88 -7.34 -26.72
CA ASN A 293 5.17 -6.84 -26.25
C ASN A 293 5.05 -6.08 -24.92
N ALA A 294 4.28 -6.62 -23.98
CA ALA A 294 3.96 -5.95 -22.73
C ALA A 294 4.41 -6.73 -21.50
N LEU A 295 4.77 -6.01 -20.43
CA LEU A 295 5.00 -6.54 -19.10
C LEU A 295 3.77 -6.28 -18.24
N ASN A 296 3.23 -7.34 -17.67
CA ASN A 296 2.10 -7.26 -16.75
C ASN A 296 2.63 -7.47 -15.34
N PHE A 297 2.55 -6.43 -14.52
CA PHE A 297 2.95 -6.44 -13.13
C PHE A 297 1.73 -6.70 -12.26
N LYS A 298 1.84 -7.67 -11.35
CA LYS A 298 0.78 -8.04 -10.44
C LYS A 298 1.32 -8.18 -9.02
N SER A 299 0.72 -7.45 -8.10
CA SER A 299 0.94 -7.56 -6.65
C SER A 299 -0.36 -7.94 -5.95
N GLU A 300 -0.38 -7.97 -4.62
CA GLU A 300 -1.60 -8.19 -3.86
C GLU A 300 -2.62 -7.05 -3.97
N THR A 301 -2.15 -5.83 -4.23
CA THR A 301 -2.97 -4.60 -4.14
C THR A 301 -2.99 -3.78 -5.41
N GLU A 302 -2.13 -4.09 -6.37
CA GLU A 302 -1.88 -3.26 -7.54
C GLU A 302 -1.53 -4.12 -8.74
N ASP A 303 -2.15 -3.78 -9.87
CA ASP A 303 -1.86 -4.34 -11.18
C ASP A 303 -1.65 -3.19 -12.19
N PHE A 304 -0.64 -3.34 -13.04
CA PHE A 304 -0.38 -2.40 -14.14
C PHE A 304 0.45 -3.05 -15.25
N THR A 305 0.46 -2.40 -16.42
CA THR A 305 1.11 -2.90 -17.63
C THR A 305 2.11 -1.87 -18.15
N ALA A 306 3.24 -2.33 -18.66
CA ALA A 306 4.21 -1.52 -19.40
C ALA A 306 4.43 -2.10 -20.80
N VAL A 307 4.30 -1.29 -21.84
CA VAL A 307 4.41 -1.72 -23.24
C VAL A 307 5.80 -1.40 -23.76
N LYS A 308 6.45 -2.35 -24.44
CA LYS A 308 7.77 -2.16 -25.04
C LYS A 308 7.69 -1.15 -26.19
N ILE A 309 8.68 -0.27 -26.28
CA ILE A 309 8.84 0.75 -27.33
C ILE A 309 10.15 0.61 -28.08
#